data_AF-A0A367S0Q9-F1
#
_entry.id   AF-A0A367S0Q9-F1
#
_cell.length_a   1.000
_cell.length_b   1.000
_cell.length_c   1.000
_cell.angle_alpha   90.00
_cell.angle_beta   90.00
_cell.angle_gamma   90.00
#
_symmetry.space_group_name_H-M   'P 1'
#
loop_
_entity.id
_entity.type
_entity.pdbx_description
1 polymer ?
#
loop_
_entity_poly.entity_id
_entity_poly.type
_entity_poly.pdbx_seq_one_letter_code
_entity_poly.pdbx_strand_id
1 'polypeptide(L)'
;MPRLKRWLNMYKKKVNYNGDFQQEYIQELRSDGFDEDYIIDYALKFKQEYEHLKYLDETDPEEWVEYQACDFFTPTEKQQFNPDGSLRREYIESELSKGTSPGWLAEMERRKKLEVDNYNKMSASHAEQGINYGAWLMRSLKPANGTYTQRIKQMEVDLRNNEEPSSLLFDKDTPYF
;
A
#
# COMPACT_ATOMS: atom_id res chain seq x y z
N MET A 1 14.73 -4.54 -2.15
CA MET A 1 13.99 -5.74 -2.61
C MET A 1 12.50 -5.65 -2.30
N PRO A 2 11.74 -4.68 -2.85
CA PRO A 2 10.32 -4.56 -2.52
C PRO A 2 9.47 -5.68 -3.13
N ARG A 3 9.79 -6.12 -4.35
CA ARG A 3 8.98 -7.11 -5.08
C ARG A 3 9.07 -8.48 -4.43
N LEU A 4 10.29 -8.94 -4.15
CA LEU A 4 10.51 -10.21 -3.47
C LEU A 4 9.91 -10.19 -2.07
N LYS A 5 10.10 -9.11 -1.32
CA LYS A 5 9.53 -8.94 0.03
C LYS A 5 8.00 -9.01 0.02
N ARG A 6 7.36 -8.39 -0.97
CA ARG A 6 5.89 -8.44 -1.15
C ARG A 6 5.40 -9.85 -1.46
N TRP A 7 6.08 -10.54 -2.38
CA TRP A 7 5.76 -11.91 -2.74
C TRP A 7 5.93 -12.88 -1.56
N LEU A 8 7.03 -12.76 -0.79
CA LEU A 8 7.27 -13.56 0.41
C LEU A 8 6.17 -13.31 1.46
N ASN A 9 5.74 -12.07 1.65
CA ASN A 9 4.64 -11.76 2.57
C ASN A 9 3.30 -12.34 2.10
N MET A 10 3.01 -12.29 0.80
CA MET A 10 1.82 -12.86 0.19
C MET A 10 1.76 -14.39 0.36
N TYR A 11 2.91 -15.06 0.22
CA TYR A 11 3.01 -16.51 0.29
C TYR A 11 3.62 -17.04 1.58
N LYS A 12 3.67 -16.25 2.65
CA LYS A 12 4.32 -16.60 3.93
C LYS A 12 3.82 -17.88 4.62
N LYS A 13 2.63 -18.36 4.25
CA LYS A 13 2.08 -19.66 4.72
C LYS A 13 2.52 -20.85 3.86
N LYS A 14 2.93 -20.59 2.62
CA LYS A 14 3.30 -21.59 1.62
C LYS A 14 4.80 -21.75 1.52
N VAL A 15 5.53 -20.64 1.52
CA VAL A 15 6.98 -20.60 1.28
C VAL A 15 7.77 -20.07 2.46
N ASN A 16 9.00 -20.53 2.61
CA ASN A 16 9.97 -19.99 3.53
C ASN A 16 10.71 -18.78 2.90
N TYR A 17 11.62 -18.18 3.66
CA TYR A 17 12.41 -17.03 3.20
C TYR A 17 13.30 -17.33 1.97
N ASN A 18 13.60 -18.59 1.70
CA ASN A 18 14.40 -19.02 0.56
C ASN A 18 13.53 -19.34 -0.68
N GLY A 19 12.21 -19.18 -0.60
CA GLY A 19 11.28 -19.49 -1.68
C GLY A 19 10.92 -20.97 -1.82
N ASP A 20 11.33 -21.82 -0.88
CA ASP A 20 10.97 -23.25 -0.87
C ASP A 20 9.69 -23.45 -0.05
N PHE A 21 8.94 -24.51 -0.33
CA PHE A 21 7.72 -24.82 0.42
C PHE A 21 7.99 -25.12 1.90
N GLN A 22 7.11 -24.64 2.77
CA GLN A 22 7.09 -24.98 4.18
C GLN A 22 6.61 -26.43 4.35
N GLN A 23 7.11 -27.11 5.39
CA GLN A 23 6.76 -28.51 5.64
C GLN A 23 5.27 -28.66 5.94
N GLU A 24 4.70 -27.69 6.66
CA GLU A 24 3.29 -27.61 6.98
C GLU A 24 2.43 -27.55 5.71
N TYR A 25 2.84 -26.73 4.73
CA TYR A 25 2.13 -26.62 3.45
C TYR A 25 2.25 -27.87 2.58
N ILE A 26 3.41 -28.53 2.61
CA ILE A 26 3.59 -29.84 1.93
C ILE A 26 2.65 -30.89 2.54
N GLN A 27 2.51 -30.92 3.87
CA GLN A 27 1.59 -31.84 4.55
C GLN A 27 0.12 -31.55 4.24
N GLU A 28 -0.26 -30.27 4.13
CA GLU A 28 -1.59 -29.84 3.69
C GLU A 28 -1.91 -30.39 2.29
N LEU A 29 -1.01 -30.17 1.31
CA LEU A 29 -1.19 -30.67 -0.06
C LEU A 29 -1.30 -32.21 -0.12
N ARG A 30 -0.48 -32.93 0.66
CA ARG A 30 -0.60 -34.40 0.75
C ARG A 30 -1.94 -34.83 1.34
N SER A 31 -2.45 -34.10 2.33
CA SER A 31 -3.74 -34.38 2.98
C SER A 31 -4.91 -34.12 2.03
N ASP A 32 -4.78 -33.14 1.14
CA ASP A 32 -5.74 -32.82 0.09
C ASP A 32 -5.72 -33.81 -1.09
N GLY A 33 -4.79 -34.79 -1.06
CA GLY A 33 -4.72 -35.88 -2.03
C GLY A 33 -3.86 -35.59 -3.27
N PHE A 34 -3.03 -34.54 -3.23
CA PHE A 34 -2.05 -34.29 -4.29
C PHE A 34 -0.89 -35.29 -4.23
N ASP A 35 -0.47 -35.79 -5.39
CA ASP A 35 0.69 -36.67 -5.51
C ASP A 35 2.01 -35.90 -5.37
N GLU A 36 3.10 -36.64 -5.15
CA GLU A 36 4.41 -36.06 -4.88
C GLU A 36 4.99 -35.34 -6.12
N ASP A 37 4.72 -35.85 -7.33
CA ASP A 37 5.18 -35.23 -8.58
C ASP A 37 4.54 -33.85 -8.76
N TYR A 38 3.25 -33.71 -8.48
CA TYR A 38 2.54 -32.44 -8.45
C TYR A 38 3.15 -31.47 -7.44
N ILE A 39 3.43 -31.93 -6.22
CA ILE A 39 4.00 -31.08 -5.16
C ILE A 39 5.37 -30.57 -5.57
N ILE A 40 6.22 -31.42 -6.15
CA ILE A 40 7.57 -31.06 -6.63
C ILE A 40 7.48 -30.05 -7.78
N ASP A 41 6.65 -30.32 -8.78
CA ASP A 41 6.47 -29.42 -9.93
C ASP A 41 5.92 -28.06 -9.48
N TYR A 42 5.00 -28.06 -8.51
CA TYR A 42 4.43 -26.84 -7.98
C TYR A 42 5.44 -26.03 -7.14
N ALA A 43 6.22 -26.70 -6.29
CA ALA A 43 7.31 -26.08 -5.54
C ALA A 43 8.37 -25.48 -6.48
N LEU A 44 8.70 -26.16 -7.58
CA LEU A 44 9.66 -25.67 -8.57
C LEU A 44 9.20 -24.36 -9.21
N LYS A 45 7.91 -24.21 -9.53
CA LYS A 45 7.36 -22.96 -10.07
C LYS A 45 7.51 -21.79 -9.09
N PHE A 46 7.22 -22.02 -7.80
CA PHE A 46 7.42 -21.00 -6.77
C PHE A 46 8.90 -20.64 -6.60
N LYS A 47 9.79 -21.61 -6.69
CA LYS A 47 11.23 -21.37 -6.64
C LYS A 47 11.72 -20.54 -7.82
N GLN A 48 11.24 -20.84 -9.02
CA GLN A 48 11.58 -20.08 -10.23
C GLN A 48 11.10 -18.63 -10.11
N GLU A 49 9.88 -18.41 -9.62
CA GLU A 49 9.35 -17.06 -9.37
C GLU A 49 10.18 -16.32 -8.31
N TYR A 50 10.56 -17.00 -7.21
CA TYR A 50 11.44 -16.43 -6.19
C TYR A 50 12.77 -15.95 -6.77
N GLU A 51 13.47 -16.81 -7.51
CA GLU A 51 14.77 -16.45 -8.12
C GLU A 51 14.61 -15.35 -9.17
N HIS A 52 13.52 -15.35 -9.93
CA HIS A 52 13.21 -14.29 -10.89
C HIS A 52 12.99 -12.93 -10.20
N LEU A 53 12.17 -12.88 -9.15
CA LEU A 53 11.91 -11.66 -8.39
C LEU A 53 13.16 -11.16 -7.67
N LYS A 54 13.98 -12.08 -7.14
CA LYS A 54 15.28 -11.75 -6.56
C LYS A 54 16.19 -11.10 -7.59
N TYR A 55 16.32 -11.72 -8.77
CA TYR A 55 17.08 -11.17 -9.88
C TYR A 55 16.60 -9.76 -10.25
N LEU A 56 15.29 -9.57 -10.43
CA LEU A 56 14.73 -8.24 -10.74
C LEU A 56 15.02 -7.21 -9.65
N ASP A 57 14.94 -7.58 -8.38
CA ASP A 57 15.26 -6.65 -7.29
C ASP A 57 16.75 -6.30 -7.19
N GLU A 58 17.63 -7.15 -7.73
CA GLU A 58 19.07 -6.92 -7.81
C GLU A 58 19.48 -6.15 -9.07
N THR A 59 18.84 -6.41 -10.23
CA THR A 59 19.22 -5.82 -11.52
C THR A 59 18.41 -4.60 -11.93
N ASP A 60 17.14 -4.53 -11.52
CA ASP A 60 16.20 -3.47 -11.86
C ASP A 60 15.35 -3.11 -10.62
N PRO A 61 15.96 -2.52 -9.57
CA PRO A 61 15.27 -2.27 -8.31
C PRO A 61 14.07 -1.34 -8.52
N GLU A 62 12.91 -1.72 -7.95
CA GLU A 62 11.71 -0.87 -7.99
C GLU A 62 11.98 0.47 -7.29
N GLU A 63 11.64 1.57 -7.96
CA GLU A 63 11.79 2.90 -7.40
C GLU A 63 10.93 3.06 -6.13
N TRP A 64 11.56 3.55 -5.05
CA TRP A 64 10.90 3.78 -3.77
C TRP A 64 10.86 5.26 -3.45
N VAL A 65 9.82 5.94 -3.91
CA VAL A 65 9.59 7.36 -3.59
C VAL A 65 8.97 7.48 -2.20
N GLU A 66 9.66 8.17 -1.30
CA GLU A 66 9.13 8.45 0.04
C GLU A 66 8.16 9.63 -0.02
N TYR A 67 6.94 9.39 0.46
CA TYR A 67 5.93 10.44 0.63
C TYR A 67 5.68 10.67 2.11
N GLN A 68 5.49 11.92 2.47
CA GLN A 68 5.09 12.36 3.79
C GLN A 68 3.58 12.62 3.82
N ALA A 69 2.97 12.55 5.02
CA ALA A 69 1.55 12.86 5.19
C ALA A 69 1.18 14.24 4.59
N CYS A 70 2.08 15.23 4.74
CA CYS A 70 1.88 16.59 4.24
C CYS A 70 1.89 16.71 2.72
N ASP A 71 2.41 15.72 1.98
CA ASP A 71 2.35 15.72 0.52
C ASP A 71 0.90 15.61 0.02
N PHE A 72 0.04 14.99 0.82
CA PHE A 72 -1.37 14.78 0.55
C PHE A 72 -2.27 15.92 1.04
N PHE A 73 -1.71 16.91 1.73
CA PHE A 73 -2.49 18.06 2.20
C PHE A 73 -2.97 18.88 1.01
N THR A 74 -4.22 19.33 1.08
CA THR A 74 -4.77 20.31 0.16
C THR A 74 -4.01 21.64 0.25
N PRO A 75 -4.06 22.49 -0.78
CA PRO A 75 -3.45 23.83 -0.72
C PRO A 75 -3.91 24.64 0.50
N THR A 76 -5.18 24.51 0.87
CA THR A 76 -5.76 25.16 2.07
C THR A 76 -5.13 24.61 3.35
N GLU A 77 -5.03 23.28 3.48
CA GLU A 77 -4.42 22.66 4.66
C GLU A 77 -2.94 23.03 4.79
N LYS A 78 -2.21 23.19 3.69
CA LYS A 78 -0.81 23.65 3.72
C LYS A 78 -0.66 25.06 4.28
N GLN A 79 -1.69 25.91 4.17
CA GLN A 79 -1.73 27.24 4.78
C GLN A 79 -2.13 27.21 6.26
N GLN A 80 -2.83 26.16 6.70
CA GLN A 80 -3.37 26.04 8.05
C GLN A 80 -2.45 25.26 8.98
N PHE A 81 -1.80 24.21 8.47
CA PHE A 81 -1.06 23.23 9.25
C PHE A 81 0.43 23.22 8.90
N ASN A 82 1.22 22.79 9.87
CA ASN A 82 2.59 22.35 9.70
C ASN A 82 2.61 20.87 9.25
N PRO A 83 3.76 20.36 8.74
CA PRO A 83 3.86 18.98 8.30
C PRO A 83 3.52 17.91 9.36
N ASP A 84 3.71 18.23 10.64
CA ASP A 84 3.39 17.36 11.77
C ASP A 84 1.90 17.39 12.17
N GLY A 85 1.08 18.15 11.44
CA GLY A 85 -0.35 18.33 11.71
C GLY A 85 -0.67 19.35 12.80
N SER A 86 0.34 20.03 13.38
CA SER A 86 0.09 21.17 14.27
C SER A 86 -0.44 22.38 13.48
N LEU A 87 -1.26 23.22 14.12
CA LEU A 87 -1.74 24.45 13.48
C LEU A 87 -0.61 25.48 13.42
N ARG A 88 -0.54 26.19 12.29
CA ARG A 88 0.37 27.34 12.14
C ARG A 88 -0.07 28.47 13.05
N ARG A 89 0.91 29.12 13.67
CA ARG A 89 0.67 30.21 14.62
C ARG A 89 -0.09 31.36 13.96
N GLU A 90 0.27 31.71 12.73
CA GLU A 90 -0.36 32.78 11.96
C GLU A 90 -1.84 32.48 11.71
N TYR A 91 -2.17 31.22 11.44
CA TYR A 91 -3.56 30.79 11.25
C TYR A 91 -4.35 30.87 12.56
N ILE A 92 -3.78 30.38 13.67
CA ILE A 92 -4.39 30.46 15.01
C ILE A 92 -4.71 31.91 15.38
N GLU A 93 -3.73 32.82 15.27
CA GLU A 93 -3.90 34.24 15.59
C GLU A 93 -4.99 34.88 14.70
N SER A 94 -5.01 34.55 13.41
CA SER A 94 -6.01 35.06 12.48
C SER A 94 -7.43 34.59 12.82
N GLU A 95 -7.62 33.33 13.20
CA GLU A 95 -8.94 32.76 13.50
C GLU A 95 -9.48 33.23 14.86
N LEU A 96 -8.60 33.36 15.86
CA LEU A 96 -8.96 33.94 17.15
C LEU A 96 -9.45 35.39 16.99
N SER A 97 -8.80 36.18 16.11
CA SER A 97 -9.23 37.56 15.82
C SER A 97 -10.63 37.65 15.16
N LYS A 98 -11.06 36.59 14.47
CA LYS A 98 -12.38 36.47 13.85
C LYS A 98 -13.46 35.91 14.80
N GLY A 99 -13.09 35.60 16.04
CA GLY A 99 -14.00 35.06 17.05
C GLY A 99 -14.13 33.53 17.02
N THR A 100 -13.25 32.81 16.32
CA THR A 100 -13.22 31.34 16.34
C THR A 100 -12.85 30.85 17.74
N SER A 101 -13.56 29.84 18.25
CA SER A 101 -13.31 29.28 19.57
C SER A 101 -11.94 28.61 19.66
N PRO A 102 -11.14 28.88 20.72
CA PRO A 102 -9.88 28.16 20.97
C PRO A 102 -10.06 26.64 21.04
N GLY A 103 -11.18 26.17 21.59
CA GLY A 103 -11.49 24.73 21.68
C GLY A 103 -11.72 24.10 20.31
N TRP A 104 -12.28 24.85 19.36
CA TRP A 104 -12.45 24.37 17.99
C TRP A 104 -11.11 24.26 17.26
N LEU A 105 -10.20 25.23 17.44
CA LEU A 105 -8.84 25.17 16.91
C LEU A 105 -8.05 24.00 17.49
N ALA A 106 -8.16 23.75 18.80
CA ALA A 106 -7.52 22.61 19.44
C ALA A 106 -8.04 21.26 18.91
N GLU A 107 -9.36 21.12 18.70
CA GLU A 107 -9.94 19.90 18.13
C GLU A 107 -9.53 19.71 16.66
N MET A 108 -9.48 20.79 15.88
CA MET A 108 -8.97 20.77 14.50
C MET A 108 -7.53 20.26 14.45
N GLU A 109 -6.64 20.82 15.29
CA GLU A 109 -5.26 20.37 15.41
C GLU A 109 -5.17 18.90 15.82
N ARG A 110 -5.93 18.49 16.83
CA ARG A 110 -5.96 17.10 17.31
C ARG A 110 -6.33 16.13 16.21
N ARG A 111 -7.36 16.44 15.41
CA ARG A 111 -7.80 15.60 14.29
C ARG A 111 -6.73 15.50 13.20
N LYS A 112 -6.07 16.61 12.86
CA LYS A 112 -5.01 16.58 11.84
C LYS A 112 -3.77 15.83 12.31
N LYS A 113 -3.36 15.98 13.56
CA LYS A 113 -2.28 15.16 14.16
C LYS A 113 -2.60 13.67 14.10
N LEU A 114 -3.84 13.29 14.42
CA LEU A 114 -4.29 11.90 14.32
C LEU A 114 -4.20 11.36 12.88
N GLU A 115 -4.53 12.19 11.88
CA GLU A 115 -4.41 11.83 10.46
C GLU A 115 -2.95 11.60 10.05
N VAL A 116 -2.04 12.48 10.45
CA VAL A 116 -0.60 12.34 10.21
C VAL A 116 -0.06 11.07 10.88
N ASP A 117 -0.42 10.83 12.13
CA ASP A 117 -0.01 9.62 12.86
C ASP A 117 -0.54 8.34 12.21
N ASN A 118 -1.80 8.36 11.76
CA ASN A 118 -2.39 7.22 11.06
C ASN A 118 -1.68 6.95 9.73
N TYR A 119 -1.39 8.00 8.95
CA TYR A 119 -0.61 7.86 7.72
C TYR A 119 0.75 7.21 8.00
N ASN A 120 1.48 7.70 9.01
CA ASN A 120 2.81 7.19 9.35
C ASN A 120 2.76 5.71 9.78
N LYS A 121 1.77 5.33 10.60
CA LYS A 121 1.55 3.92 10.99
C LYS A 121 1.22 3.03 9.80
N MET A 122 0.33 3.47 8.92
CA MET A 122 -0.04 2.72 7.72
C MET A 122 1.14 2.58 6.77
N SER A 123 1.90 3.66 6.55
CA SER A 123 3.10 3.65 5.73
C SER A 123 4.14 2.66 6.25
N ALA A 124 4.42 2.67 7.56
CA ALA A 124 5.35 1.72 8.19
C ALA A 124 4.87 0.26 8.04
N SER A 125 3.61 -0.01 8.35
CA SER A 125 3.00 -1.35 8.23
C SER A 125 3.05 -1.90 6.79
N HIS A 126 2.90 -1.04 5.78
CA HIS A 126 2.99 -1.43 4.37
C HIS A 126 4.46 -1.61 3.93
N ALA A 127 5.37 -0.78 4.42
CA ALA A 127 6.80 -0.92 4.14
C ALA A 127 7.37 -2.24 4.67
N GLU A 128 6.89 -2.72 5.82
CA GLU A 128 7.17 -4.07 6.33
C GLU A 128 6.74 -5.17 5.36
N GLN A 129 5.70 -4.92 4.57
CA GLN A 129 5.19 -5.83 3.54
C GLN A 129 5.84 -5.64 2.17
N GLY A 130 6.77 -4.68 2.02
CA GLY A 130 7.35 -4.33 0.71
C GLY A 130 6.41 -3.53 -0.19
N ILE A 131 5.42 -2.86 0.39
CA ILE A 131 4.44 -2.01 -0.30
C ILE A 131 4.73 -0.54 0.03
N ASN A 132 4.86 0.29 -1.01
CA ASN A 132 4.99 1.73 -0.83
C ASN A 132 3.59 2.37 -0.76
N TYR A 133 3.09 2.55 0.47
CA TYR A 133 1.76 3.11 0.72
C TYR A 133 1.59 4.53 0.18
N GLY A 134 2.61 5.38 0.33
CA GLY A 134 2.58 6.74 -0.19
C GLY A 134 2.47 6.79 -1.71
N ALA A 135 3.26 5.98 -2.40
CA ALA A 135 3.19 5.87 -3.86
C ALA A 135 1.83 5.30 -4.30
N TRP A 136 1.28 4.32 -3.58
CA TRP A 136 -0.07 3.82 -3.82
C TRP A 136 -1.13 4.94 -3.67
N LEU A 137 -1.08 5.72 -2.58
CA LEU A 137 -2.03 6.81 -2.33
C LEU A 137 -1.90 7.92 -3.40
N MET A 138 -0.68 8.28 -3.79
CA MET A 138 -0.47 9.23 -4.89
C MET A 138 -0.99 8.69 -6.22
N ARG A 139 -0.81 7.40 -6.46
CA ARG A 139 -1.33 6.74 -7.66
C ARG A 139 -2.84 6.59 -7.62
N SER A 140 -3.52 6.50 -6.47
CA SER A 140 -4.99 6.43 -6.40
C SER A 140 -5.64 7.81 -6.51
N LEU A 141 -4.94 8.88 -6.14
CA LEU A 141 -5.38 10.26 -6.36
C LEU A 141 -5.35 10.69 -7.84
N LYS A 142 -4.44 10.13 -8.66
CA LYS A 142 -4.33 10.42 -10.11
C LYS A 142 -5.52 9.91 -10.97
N PRO A 143 -6.02 8.66 -10.84
CA PRO A 143 -7.06 8.06 -11.70
C PRO A 143 -8.49 8.52 -11.38
N ALA A 144 -8.70 9.29 -10.30
CA ALA A 144 -9.91 10.11 -10.18
C ALA A 144 -10.13 11.00 -11.43
N ASN A 145 -9.05 11.33 -12.17
CA ASN A 145 -9.07 12.07 -13.45
C ASN A 145 -8.57 11.25 -14.66
N GLY A 146 -8.38 9.94 -14.56
CA GLY A 146 -7.79 9.09 -15.62
C GLY A 146 -8.81 8.42 -16.56
N THR A 147 -8.34 8.04 -17.76
CA THR A 147 -9.14 7.26 -18.74
C THR A 147 -9.37 5.81 -18.26
N TYR A 148 -10.38 5.12 -18.79
CA TYR A 148 -10.75 3.75 -18.40
C TYR A 148 -9.54 2.79 -18.32
N THR A 149 -8.65 2.83 -19.31
CA THR A 149 -7.44 1.99 -19.36
C THR A 149 -6.46 2.25 -18.20
N GLN A 150 -6.38 3.49 -17.72
CA GLN A 150 -5.53 3.84 -16.58
C GLN A 150 -6.14 3.34 -15.26
N ARG A 151 -7.48 3.30 -15.17
CA ARG A 151 -8.20 2.73 -14.03
C ARG A 151 -8.01 1.22 -13.95
N ILE A 152 -8.04 0.50 -15.09
CA ILE A 152 -7.74 -0.94 -15.15
C ILE A 152 -6.33 -1.26 -14.67
N LYS A 153 -5.33 -0.49 -15.12
CA LYS A 153 -3.94 -0.65 -14.64
C LYS A 153 -3.79 -0.39 -13.15
N GLN A 154 -4.55 0.57 -12.61
CA GLN A 154 -4.57 0.83 -11.17
C GLN A 154 -5.17 -0.36 -10.42
N MET A 155 -6.30 -0.91 -10.90
CA MET A 155 -6.91 -2.11 -10.33
C MET A 155 -5.98 -3.32 -10.33
N GLU A 156 -5.21 -3.53 -11.41
CA GLU A 156 -4.21 -4.61 -11.45
C GLU A 156 -3.14 -4.43 -10.35
N VAL A 157 -2.76 -3.18 -10.05
CA VAL A 157 -1.84 -2.85 -8.96
C VAL A 157 -2.50 -3.02 -7.59
N ASP A 158 -3.76 -2.61 -7.43
CA ASP A 158 -4.52 -2.71 -6.17
C ASP A 158 -4.79 -4.18 -5.80
N LEU A 159 -5.18 -5.01 -6.77
CA LEU A 159 -5.28 -6.46 -6.63
C LEU A 159 -3.93 -7.09 -6.27
N ARG A 160 -2.85 -6.62 -6.91
CA ARG A 160 -1.48 -7.05 -6.55
C ARG A 160 -1.06 -6.60 -5.15
N ASN A 161 -1.71 -5.59 -4.59
CA ASN A 161 -1.50 -5.10 -3.23
C ASN A 161 -2.48 -5.72 -2.20
N ASN A 162 -3.23 -6.76 -2.58
CA ASN A 162 -4.20 -7.48 -1.73
C ASN A 162 -5.40 -6.63 -1.27
N GLU A 163 -5.87 -5.70 -2.10
CA GLU A 163 -7.20 -5.14 -1.88
C GLU A 163 -8.31 -6.16 -2.15
N GLU A 164 -9.36 -6.14 -1.32
CA GLU A 164 -10.55 -6.95 -1.51
C GLU A 164 -11.19 -6.60 -2.87
N PRO A 165 -11.54 -7.58 -3.72
CA PRO A 165 -12.18 -7.27 -5.01
C PRO A 165 -13.44 -6.41 -4.90
N SER A 166 -14.14 -6.48 -3.77
CA SER A 166 -15.31 -5.65 -3.46
C SER A 166 -14.98 -4.20 -3.07
N SER A 167 -13.73 -3.86 -2.78
CA SER A 167 -13.30 -2.48 -2.55
C SER A 167 -12.90 -1.75 -3.83
N LEU A 168 -12.84 -2.45 -4.96
CA LEU A 168 -12.53 -1.86 -6.26
C LEU A 168 -13.71 -1.00 -6.74
N LEU A 169 -13.40 0.19 -7.25
CA LEU A 169 -14.40 1.20 -7.62
C LEU A 169 -15.26 0.82 -8.85
N PHE A 170 -14.91 -0.23 -9.59
CA PHE A 170 -15.65 -0.68 -10.77
C PHE A 170 -15.34 -2.16 -11.09
N ASP A 171 -16.27 -2.82 -11.79
CA ASP A 171 -16.12 -4.22 -12.21
C ASP A 171 -15.28 -4.30 -13.49
N LYS A 172 -14.22 -5.12 -13.47
CA LYS A 172 -13.28 -5.31 -14.59
C LYS A 172 -13.97 -5.85 -15.85
N ASP A 173 -15.07 -6.59 -15.65
CA ASP A 173 -15.78 -7.30 -16.71
C ASP A 173 -16.95 -6.48 -17.28
N THR A 174 -17.14 -5.24 -16.82
CA THR A 174 -18.12 -4.32 -17.42
C THR A 174 -17.62 -3.86 -18.79
N PRO A 175 -18.28 -4.25 -19.91
CA PRO A 175 -17.90 -3.76 -21.23
C PRO A 175 -18.28 -2.28 -21.35
N TYR A 176 -17.37 -1.45 -21.86
CA TYR A 176 -17.67 -0.05 -22.18
C TYR A 176 -17.64 0.16 -23.71
N PHE A 177 -18.69 0.79 -24.26
CA PHE A 177 -18.76 1.25 -25.65
C PHE A 177 -18.09 2.62 -25.81
#